data_AF-A0A1C6DGK6-F1
#
_entry.id   AF-A0A1C6DGK6-F1
#
_cell.length_a   1.000
_cell.length_b   1.000
_cell.length_c   1.000
_cell.angle_alpha   90.00
_cell.angle_beta   90.00
_cell.angle_gamma   90.00
#
_symmetry.space_group_name_H-M   'P 1'
#
loop_
_entity.id
_entity.type
_entity.pdbx_description
1 polymer ?
#
loop_
_entity_poly.entity_id
_entity_poly.type
_entity_poly.pdbx_seq_one_letter_code
_entity_poly.pdbx_strand_id
1 'polypeptide(L)' 'MKKNISNKKLTLICPVCGESMHEYEYAYDNKVHGKIYFKCDYCGHKESKII' A
#
# COMPACT_ATOMS: atom_id res chain seq x y z
N MET A 1 28.25 7.23 -0.61
CA MET A 1 27.25 6.22 -1.07
C MET A 1 25.95 6.43 -0.30
N LYS A 2 24.99 7.18 -0.84
CA LYS A 2 23.71 7.45 -0.15
C LYS A 2 22.60 6.67 -0.87
N LYS A 3 22.29 5.53 -0.25
CA LYS A 3 21.11 4.66 -0.37
C LYS A 3 20.23 4.92 -1.60
N ASN A 4 20.32 4.02 -2.57
CA ASN A 4 19.26 3.77 -3.54
C ASN A 4 17.97 3.47 -2.75
N ILE A 5 17.14 4.49 -2.54
CA ILE A 5 15.75 4.32 -2.16
C ILE A 5 15.11 3.70 -3.39
N SER A 6 15.12 2.37 -3.44
CA SER A 6 14.30 1.63 -4.36
C SER A 6 12.87 2.11 -4.12
N ASN A 7 12.31 2.85 -5.08
CA ASN A 7 10.87 3.09 -5.19
C ASN A 7 10.18 1.73 -5.42
N LYS A 8 10.23 0.84 -4.42
CA LYS A 8 9.40 -0.35 -4.38
C LYS A 8 8.01 0.17 -4.09
N LYS A 9 7.21 0.37 -5.15
CA LYS A 9 5.76 0.39 -5.02
C LYS A 9 5.41 -0.82 -4.15
N LEU A 10 4.95 -0.59 -2.91
CA LEU A 10 4.49 -1.69 -2.10
C LEU A 10 3.25 -2.25 -2.82
N THR A 11 3.30 -3.54 -3.09
CA THR A 11 2.15 -4.31 -3.53
C THR A 11 1.88 -5.34 -2.45
N LEU A 12 0.62 -5.43 -2.04
CA LEU A 12 0.15 -6.44 -1.09
C LEU A 12 -0.76 -7.41 -1.82
N ILE A 13 -0.90 -8.63 -1.31
CA ILE A 13 -1.90 -9.57 -1.81
C ILE A 13 -3.13 -9.42 -0.94
N CYS A 14 -4.29 -9.26 -1.57
CA CYS A 14 -5.56 -9.11 -0.89
C CYS A 14 -5.91 -10.43 -0.17
N PRO A 15 -6.11 -10.41 1.16
CA PRO A 15 -6.50 -11.62 1.89
C PRO A 15 -7.93 -12.06 1.56
N VAL A 16 -8.74 -11.19 0.94
CA VAL A 16 -10.15 -11.48 0.61
C VAL A 16 -10.28 -12.18 -0.74
N CYS A 17 -9.59 -11.68 -1.78
CA CYS A 17 -9.74 -12.20 -3.14
C CYS A 17 -8.46 -12.76 -3.76
N GLY A 18 -7.32 -12.66 -3.08
CA GLY A 18 -6.03 -13.15 -3.58
C GLY A 18 -5.38 -12.29 -4.68
N GLU A 19 -6.02 -11.19 -5.10
CA GLU A 19 -5.49 -10.27 -6.11
C GLU A 19 -4.45 -9.31 -5.55
N SER A 20 -3.68 -8.64 -6.42
CA SER A 20 -2.76 -7.58 -6.01
C SER A 20 -3.51 -6.31 -5.57
N MET A 21 -3.06 -5.75 -4.45
CA MET A 21 -3.49 -4.47 -3.90
C MET A 21 -2.40 -3.44 -4.14
N HIS A 22 -2.82 -2.23 -4.51
CA HIS A 22 -1.93 -1.11 -4.75
C HIS A 22 -2.03 -0.08 -3.64
N GLU A 23 -0.96 0.67 -3.44
CA GLU A 23 -0.95 1.83 -2.54
C GLU A 23 -2.03 2.82 -2.97
N TYR A 24 -2.88 3.18 -2.02
CA TYR A 24 -3.98 4.11 -2.23
C TYR A 24 -3.54 5.52 -1.85
N GLU A 25 -2.76 6.16 -2.72
CA GLU A 25 -2.13 7.49 -2.52
C GLU A 25 -3.13 8.61 -2.16
N TYR A 26 -4.42 8.43 -2.47
CA TYR A 26 -5.49 9.37 -2.15
C TYR A 26 -5.99 9.32 -0.69
N ALA A 27 -5.45 8.43 0.14
CA ALA A 27 -5.73 8.48 1.58
C ALA A 27 -5.09 9.76 2.17
N TYR A 28 -5.91 10.64 2.74
CA TYR A 28 -5.51 11.91 3.35
C TYR A 28 -4.35 11.75 4.36
N ASP A 29 -4.27 10.60 5.04
CA ASP A 29 -3.27 10.27 6.07
C ASP A 29 -2.12 9.37 5.58
N ASN A 30 -1.98 9.11 4.28
CA ASN A 30 -0.83 8.35 3.80
C ASN A 30 0.47 9.08 4.14
N LYS A 31 1.42 8.36 4.75
CA LYS A 31 2.69 8.85 5.33
C LYS A 31 2.60 9.56 6.68
N VAL A 32 1.42 9.77 7.27
CA VAL A 32 1.36 10.22 8.68
C VAL A 32 1.74 9.01 9.54
N HIS A 33 2.90 9.08 10.21
CA HIS A 33 3.52 7.98 10.98
C HIS A 33 3.99 6.74 10.19
N GLY A 34 4.26 6.85 8.89
CA GLY A 34 4.71 5.69 8.09
C GLY A 34 3.61 4.66 7.82
N LYS A 35 2.34 5.05 7.99
CA LYS A 35 1.18 4.25 7.63
C LYS A 35 0.89 4.40 6.13
N ILE A 36 0.82 3.28 5.44
CA ILE A 36 0.48 3.17 4.02
C ILE A 36 -0.84 2.43 3.88
N TYR A 37 -1.80 3.03 3.20
CA TYR A 37 -3.08 2.44 2.86
C TYR A 37 -2.99 1.75 1.50
N PHE A 38 -3.62 0.58 1.40
CA PHE A 38 -3.72 -0.23 0.20
C PHE A 38 -5.19 -0.46 -0.12
N LYS A 39 -5.52 -0.44 -1.40
CA LYS A 39 -6.86 -0.75 -1.89
C LYS A 39 -6.76 -1.83 -2.95
N CYS A 40 -7.61 -2.84 -2.83
CA CYS A 40 -7.82 -3.82 -3.87
C CYS A 40 -8.78 -3.24 -4.91
N ASP A 41 -8.34 -3.16 -6.16
CA ASP A 41 -9.18 -2.69 -7.27
C ASP A 41 -10.25 -3.73 -7.66
N TYR A 42 -10.03 -5.01 -7.38
CA TYR A 42 -10.94 -6.10 -7.74
C TYR A 42 -12.14 -6.21 -6.80
N CYS A 43 -11.89 -6.33 -5.48
CA CYS A 43 -12.95 -6.52 -4.49
C CYS A 43 -13.26 -5.27 -3.67
N GLY A 44 -12.50 -4.18 -3.84
CA GLY A 44 -12.67 -2.95 -3.06
C GLY A 44 -12.19 -3.03 -1.60
N HIS A 45 -11.59 -4.16 -1.18
CA HIS A 45 -11.03 -4.32 0.16
C HIS A 45 -9.92 -3.29 0.42
N LYS A 46 -9.85 -2.76 1.65
CA LYS A 46 -8.88 -1.75 2.05
C LYS A 46 -8.09 -2.28 3.24
N GLU A 47 -6.77 -2.20 3.15
CA GLU A 47 -5.85 -2.58 4.21
C GLU A 47 -4.90 -1.42 4.50
N SER A 48 -4.32 -1.36 5.69
CA SER A 48 -3.28 -0.37 5.99
C SER A 48 -2.13 -1.03 6.72
N LYS A 49 -0.91 -0.74 6.29
CA LYS A 49 0.31 -1.31 6.86
C LYS A 49 1.25 -0.20 7.31
N ILE A 50 1.83 -0.37 8.48
CA ILE A 50 2.86 0.53 9.01
C ILE A 50 4.20 -0.07 8.59
N ILE A 51 5.06 0.72 7.94
CA ILE A 51 6.42 0.31 7.52
C ILE A 51 7.48 0.90 8.44
#